data_AF-A0A9X0A6F0-F1
#
_entry.id   AF-A0A9X0A6F0-F1
#
_cell.length_a   1.000
_cell.length_b   1.000
_cell.length_c   1.000
_cell.angle_alpha   90.00
_cell.angle_beta   90.00
_cell.angle_gamma   90.00
#
_symmetry.space_group_name_H-M   'P 1'
#
loop_
_entity.id
_entity.type
_entity.pdbx_description
1 polymer ?
#
loop_
_entity_poly.entity_id
_entity_poly.type
_entity_poly.pdbx_seq_one_letter_code
_entity_poly.pdbx_strand_id
1 'polypeptide(L)'
;MEDDTNHCQGPLVRDMHGPQDLEYNSAPFHYLSKVLKYCPVSEKHTVRVKAYIATLSRPDPKSSKWNVTVKLNDGTATVDADLSEKVLTELLEYPVDKYRREIQEAMRNRNQLCVKDYTRERNYSKETLPRRLG
;
A
#
# COMPACT_ATOMS: atom_id res chain seq x y z
N MET A 1 65.35 5.26 38.21
CA MET A 1 65.55 5.49 36.77
C MET A 1 64.29 4.95 36.12
N GLU A 2 63.38 5.87 35.77
CA GLU A 2 62.17 5.72 34.92
C GLU A 2 61.14 4.67 35.41
N ASP A 3 60.12 5.00 36.21
CA ASP A 3 58.87 5.71 35.88
C ASP A 3 58.34 5.48 34.45
N ASP A 4 57.30 4.65 34.31
CA ASP A 4 56.02 5.16 33.82
C ASP A 4 54.89 4.13 33.98
N THR A 5 53.90 4.59 34.74
CA THR A 5 52.54 4.06 34.85
C THR A 5 51.88 4.07 33.48
N ASN A 6 51.12 3.04 33.08
CA ASN A 6 49.87 3.29 32.34
C ASN A 6 48.88 2.12 32.28
N HIS A 7 47.67 2.46 32.69
CA HIS A 7 46.41 1.72 32.63
C HIS A 7 46.02 1.34 31.19
N CYS A 8 45.60 0.09 30.97
CA CYS A 8 44.79 -0.28 29.82
C CYS A 8 43.38 -0.65 30.28
N GLN A 9 42.54 0.37 30.50
CA GLN A 9 41.09 0.25 30.57
C GLN A 9 40.47 0.75 29.27
N GLY A 10 39.49 0.00 28.74
CA GLY A 10 38.43 0.56 27.92
C GLY A 10 38.22 -0.09 26.54
N PRO A 11 37.01 -0.61 26.23
CA PRO A 11 36.66 -1.02 24.88
C PRO A 11 36.48 0.22 24.00
N LEU A 12 37.01 0.14 22.78
CA LEU A 12 36.96 1.18 21.77
C LEU A 12 35.51 1.33 21.27
N VAL A 13 34.74 2.17 21.97
CA VAL A 13 33.42 2.64 21.52
C VAL A 13 33.66 3.37 20.21
N ARG A 14 33.23 2.76 19.10
CA ARG A 14 33.22 3.46 17.81
C ARG A 14 32.04 4.42 17.83
N ASP A 15 32.32 5.65 18.27
CA ASP A 15 31.44 6.79 18.05
C ASP A 15 31.31 7.03 16.54
N MET A 16 30.27 6.44 15.94
CA MET A 16 29.84 6.72 14.57
C MET A 16 28.87 7.90 14.57
N HIS A 17 29.34 9.07 14.99
CA HIS A 17 28.68 10.36 14.69
C HIS A 17 29.51 11.06 13.61
N GLY A 18 29.27 10.65 12.36
CA GLY A 18 29.72 11.33 11.15
C GLY A 18 28.51 11.73 10.29
N PRO A 19 28.60 12.79 9.47
CA PRO A 19 27.46 13.48 8.89
C PRO A 19 26.77 12.62 7.82
N GLN A 20 25.68 11.93 8.19
CA GLN A 20 24.90 11.09 7.27
C GLN A 20 23.97 11.88 6.34
N ASP A 21 24.00 13.22 6.40
CA ASP A 21 23.10 14.08 5.61
C ASP A 21 23.61 14.41 4.20
N LEU A 22 24.89 14.16 3.91
CA LEU A 22 25.52 14.58 2.64
C LEU A 22 25.48 13.52 1.54
N GLU A 23 25.45 12.23 1.87
CA GLU A 23 25.42 11.16 0.85
C GLU A 23 24.00 10.81 0.39
N TYR A 24 22.97 11.22 1.15
CA TYR A 24 21.58 10.89 0.83
C TYR A 24 21.04 11.65 -0.40
N ASN A 25 21.61 12.82 -0.71
CA ASN A 25 21.10 13.70 -1.77
C ASN A 25 21.88 13.64 -3.09
N SER A 26 23.03 12.97 -3.14
CA SER A 26 23.85 12.87 -4.37
C SER A 26 23.50 11.65 -5.24
N ALA A 27 22.98 10.58 -4.63
CA ALA A 27 22.66 9.36 -5.36
C ALA A 27 21.35 9.50 -6.19
N PRO A 28 21.30 8.91 -7.40
CA PRO A 28 20.09 8.94 -8.22
C PRO A 28 18.92 8.16 -7.60
N PHE A 29 19.18 7.23 -6.69
CA PHE A 29 18.17 6.50 -5.91
C PHE A 29 18.83 5.77 -4.74
N HIS A 30 17.99 5.30 -3.80
CA HIS A 30 18.38 4.52 -2.61
C HIS A 30 17.84 3.10 -2.68
N TYR A 31 18.46 2.23 -1.87
CA TYR A 31 17.97 0.87 -1.65
C TYR A 31 17.09 0.82 -0.40
N LEU A 32 15.92 0.20 -0.51
CA LEU A 32 14.94 0.03 0.56
C LEU A 32 15.54 -0.66 1.78
N SER A 33 16.38 -1.67 1.60
CA SER A 33 17.09 -2.33 2.72
C SER A 33 17.92 -1.38 3.57
N LYS A 34 18.56 -0.37 2.96
CA LYS A 34 19.32 0.67 3.68
C LYS A 34 18.36 1.65 4.36
N VAL A 35 17.33 2.10 3.65
CA VAL A 35 16.30 3.01 4.21
C VAL A 35 15.68 2.40 5.45
N LEU A 36 15.19 1.16 5.37
CA LEU A 36 14.52 0.47 6.47
C LEU A 36 15.46 0.19 7.66
N LYS A 37 16.77 0.09 7.42
CA LYS A 37 17.77 -0.15 8.47
C LYS A 37 18.18 1.13 9.21
N TYR A 38 18.28 2.25 8.50
CA TYR A 38 18.92 3.46 9.03
C TYR A 38 17.95 4.62 9.25
N CYS A 39 16.78 4.62 8.62
CA CYS A 39 15.77 5.67 8.82
C CYS A 39 14.87 5.32 10.02
N PRO A 40 14.78 6.18 11.05
CA PRO A 40 13.88 5.97 12.18
C PRO A 40 12.41 5.92 11.76
N VAL A 41 11.63 5.00 12.33
CA VAL A 41 10.18 4.88 12.04
C VAL A 41 9.38 6.06 12.62
N SER A 42 9.94 6.77 13.61
CA SER A 42 9.30 7.91 14.27
C SER A 42 9.19 9.15 13.37
N GLU A 43 9.92 9.20 12.26
CA GLU A 43 10.00 10.35 11.39
C GLU A 43 9.52 10.04 9.98
N LYS A 44 9.01 11.07 9.29
CA LYS A 44 8.61 10.96 7.89
C LYS A 44 9.81 11.22 7.00
N HIS A 45 10.20 10.21 6.23
CA HIS A 45 11.26 10.32 5.24
C HIS A 45 10.70 10.27 3.83
N THR A 46 11.21 11.13 2.94
CA THR A 46 10.95 11.06 1.50
C THR A 46 12.18 10.51 0.81
N VAL A 47 12.02 9.43 0.06
CA VAL A 47 13.13 8.68 -0.52
C VAL A 47 12.84 8.40 -1.99
N ARG A 48 13.86 8.46 -2.84
CA ARG A 48 13.75 8.08 -4.25
C ARG A 48 14.35 6.69 -4.43
N VAL A 49 13.57 5.75 -4.93
CA VAL A 49 13.98 4.35 -5.15
C VAL A 49 13.72 3.93 -6.60
N LYS A 50 14.53 3.01 -7.12
CA LYS A 50 14.26 2.34 -8.39
C LYS A 50 13.66 0.98 -8.09
N ALA A 51 12.37 0.80 -8.38
CA ALA A 51 11.63 -0.40 -8.00
C ALA A 51 10.65 -0.83 -9.10
N TYR A 52 10.15 -2.07 -8.98
CA TYR A 52 9.03 -2.57 -9.76
C TYR A 52 7.86 -2.94 -8.83
N ILE A 53 6.66 -2.97 -9.39
CA ILE A 53 5.47 -3.45 -8.70
C ILE A 53 5.49 -4.98 -8.76
N ALA A 54 5.67 -5.62 -7.60
CA ALA A 54 5.64 -7.07 -7.48
C ALA A 54 4.19 -7.61 -7.51
N THR A 55 3.28 -6.94 -6.79
CA THR A 55 1.85 -7.31 -6.75
C THR A 55 0.95 -6.10 -6.55
N LEU A 56 -0.28 -6.19 -7.05
CA LEU A 56 -1.36 -5.23 -6.79
C LEU A 56 -2.33 -5.82 -5.76
N SER A 57 -2.72 -5.02 -4.78
CA SER A 57 -3.81 -5.36 -3.87
C SER A 57 -5.15 -5.04 -4.54
N ARG A 58 -6.18 -5.82 -4.21
CA ARG A 58 -7.53 -5.55 -4.69
C ARG A 58 -8.05 -4.28 -3.99
N PRO A 59 -8.48 -3.25 -4.74
CA PRO A 59 -9.06 -2.05 -4.12
C PRO A 59 -10.36 -2.40 -3.40
N ASP A 60 -10.64 -1.70 -2.29
CA ASP A 60 -11.89 -1.87 -1.57
C ASP A 60 -13.01 -1.12 -2.30
N PRO A 61 -14.01 -1.81 -2.89
CA PRO A 61 -15.08 -1.16 -3.61
C PRO A 61 -15.96 -0.25 -2.75
N LYS A 62 -15.92 -0.41 -1.42
CA LYS A 62 -16.71 0.40 -0.47
C LYS A 62 -15.96 1.63 0.04
N SER A 63 -14.67 1.75 -0.26
CA SER A 63 -13.87 2.88 0.21
C SER A 63 -14.33 4.20 -0.43
N SER A 64 -14.50 5.22 0.41
CA SER A 64 -14.78 6.60 -0.03
C SER A 64 -13.54 7.33 -0.54
N LYS A 65 -12.36 6.71 -0.43
CA LYS A 65 -11.08 7.19 -0.96
C LYS A 65 -10.50 6.16 -1.91
N TRP A 66 -9.81 6.61 -2.95
CA TRP A 66 -9.06 5.69 -3.81
C TRP A 66 -7.97 4.97 -3.00
N ASN A 67 -7.86 3.65 -3.15
CA ASN A 67 -6.95 2.81 -2.38
C ASN A 67 -6.34 1.68 -3.21
N VAL A 68 -5.40 2.01 -4.10
CA VAL A 68 -4.57 0.99 -4.76
C VAL A 68 -3.26 0.88 -3.99
N THR A 69 -3.22 -0.11 -3.11
CA THR A 69 -2.00 -0.52 -2.43
C THR A 69 -1.24 -1.50 -3.33
N VAL A 70 0.06 -1.32 -3.42
CA VAL A 70 0.97 -2.12 -4.23
C VAL A 70 2.14 -2.59 -3.39
N LYS A 71 2.71 -3.73 -3.77
CA LYS A 71 3.94 -4.23 -3.18
C LYS A 71 5.10 -3.84 -4.08
N LEU A 72 5.97 -2.96 -3.62
CA LEU A 72 7.15 -2.49 -4.34
C LEU A 72 8.37 -3.32 -3.95
N ASN A 73 9.17 -3.71 -4.94
CA ASN A 73 10.44 -4.40 -4.74
C ASN A 73 11.54 -3.69 -5.54
N ASP A 74 12.67 -3.39 -4.88
CA ASP A 74 13.82 -2.68 -5.48
C ASP A 74 15.03 -3.60 -5.75
N GLY A 75 14.84 -4.91 -5.59
CA GLY A 75 15.88 -5.94 -5.63
C GLY A 75 16.55 -6.23 -4.28
N THR A 76 16.30 -5.42 -3.24
CA THR A 76 16.93 -5.59 -1.91
C THR A 76 15.94 -5.76 -0.77
N ALA A 77 14.76 -5.16 -0.87
CA ALA A 77 13.67 -5.35 0.07
C ALA A 77 12.32 -5.16 -0.63
N THR A 78 11.25 -5.38 0.12
CA THR A 78 9.89 -5.22 -0.35
C THR A 78 9.09 -4.38 0.64
N VAL A 79 8.27 -3.46 0.14
CA VAL A 79 7.42 -2.59 0.97
C VAL A 79 6.04 -2.45 0.36
N ASP A 80 5.01 -2.37 1.19
CA ASP A 80 3.67 -2.01 0.74
C ASP A 80 3.56 -0.48 0.64
N ALA A 81 3.02 0.02 -0.46
CA ALA A 81 2.90 1.44 -0.75
C ALA A 81 1.57 1.76 -1.42
N ASP A 82 1.02 2.94 -1.17
CA ASP A 82 -0.19 3.41 -1.85
C ASP A 82 0.17 4.23 -3.10
N LEU A 83 -0.47 3.91 -4.22
CA LEU A 83 -0.36 4.73 -5.43
C LEU A 83 -1.27 5.94 -5.33
N SER A 84 -0.69 7.13 -5.52
CA SER A 84 -1.45 8.37 -5.53
C SER A 84 -2.41 8.44 -6.72
N GLU A 85 -3.51 9.17 -6.52
CA GLU A 85 -4.50 9.42 -7.58
C GLU A 85 -3.88 10.11 -8.80
N LYS A 86 -2.94 11.03 -8.58
CA LYS A 86 -2.23 11.74 -9.65
C LYS A 86 -1.49 10.77 -10.57
N VAL A 87 -0.67 9.89 -10.00
CA VAL A 87 0.11 8.89 -10.76
C VAL A 87 -0.81 7.99 -11.58
N LEU A 88 -1.93 7.54 -11.01
CA LEU A 88 -2.86 6.68 -11.71
C LEU A 88 -3.67 7.39 -12.79
N THR A 89 -4.05 8.65 -12.55
CA THR A 89 -4.71 9.48 -13.57
C THR A 89 -3.78 9.67 -14.77
N GLU A 90 -2.49 9.90 -14.53
CA GLU A 90 -1.47 10.01 -15.59
C GLU A 90 -1.28 8.68 -16.33
N LEU A 91 -1.23 7.55 -15.61
CA LEU A 91 -1.04 6.22 -16.23
C LEU A 91 -2.26 5.73 -17.02
N LEU A 92 -3.47 6.02 -16.54
CA LEU A 92 -4.72 5.57 -17.15
C LEU A 92 -5.23 6.54 -18.21
N GLU A 93 -4.68 7.75 -18.27
CA GLU A 93 -5.21 8.88 -19.03
C GLU A 93 -6.71 9.09 -18.78
N TYR A 94 -7.15 8.75 -17.57
CA TYR A 94 -8.55 8.70 -17.20
C TYR A 94 -8.75 9.18 -15.75
N PRO A 95 -9.74 10.06 -15.49
CA PRO A 95 -10.00 10.53 -14.14
C PRO A 95 -10.40 9.38 -13.21
N VAL A 96 -9.61 9.17 -12.16
CA VAL A 96 -9.82 8.10 -11.18
C VAL A 96 -11.20 8.18 -10.53
N ASP A 97 -11.67 9.40 -10.23
CA ASP A 97 -13.02 9.62 -9.71
C ASP A 97 -14.12 9.13 -10.65
N LYS A 98 -13.96 9.33 -11.96
CA LYS A 98 -14.92 8.87 -12.95
C LYS A 98 -14.95 7.34 -13.00
N TYR A 99 -13.79 6.71 -13.07
CA TYR A 99 -13.65 5.25 -13.05
C TYR A 99 -14.30 4.65 -11.80
N ARG A 100 -14.04 5.24 -10.64
CA ARG A 100 -14.61 4.78 -9.37
C ARG A 100 -16.14 4.81 -9.37
N ARG A 101 -16.76 5.90 -9.84
CA ARG A 101 -18.22 6.00 -9.93
C ARG A 101 -18.80 4.92 -10.83
N GLU A 102 -18.17 4.69 -11.98
CA GLU A 102 -18.60 3.67 -12.95
C GLU A 102 -18.51 2.25 -12.34
N ILE A 103 -17.43 1.93 -11.60
CA ILE A 103 -17.30 0.66 -10.89
C ILE A 103 -18.37 0.51 -9.79
N GLN A 104 -18.61 1.55 -8.99
CA GLN A 104 -19.63 1.52 -7.94
C GLN A 104 -21.04 1.35 -8.51
N GLU A 105 -21.35 2.03 -9.62
CA GLU A 105 -22.62 1.88 -10.31
C GLU A 105 -22.78 0.48 -10.91
N ALA A 106 -21.74 -0.06 -11.56
CA ALA A 106 -21.76 -1.42 -12.08
C ALA A 106 -21.98 -2.46 -10.96
N MET A 107 -21.33 -2.29 -9.81
CA MET A 107 -21.53 -3.17 -8.64
C MET A 107 -22.94 -3.04 -8.06
N ARG A 108 -23.49 -1.82 -7.98
CA ARG A 108 -24.88 -1.60 -7.55
C ARG A 108 -25.87 -2.30 -8.48
N ASN A 109 -25.70 -2.15 -9.79
CA ASN A 109 -26.58 -2.74 -10.80
C ASN A 109 -26.52 -4.27 -10.75
N ARG A 110 -25.32 -4.85 -10.58
CA ARG A 110 -25.15 -6.29 -10.36
C ARG A 110 -25.90 -6.79 -9.12
N ASN A 111 -25.82 -6.05 -8.02
CA ASN A 111 -26.53 -6.42 -6.79
C ASN A 111 -28.06 -6.31 -6.96
N GLN A 112 -28.55 -5.30 -7.68
CA GLN A 112 -29.99 -5.17 -7.98
C GLN A 112 -30.51 -6.34 -8.83
N LEU A 113 -29.74 -6.81 -9.82
CA LEU A 113 -30.12 -7.98 -10.62
C LEU A 113 -30.27 -9.22 -9.73
N CYS A 114 -29.28 -9.50 -8.87
CA CYS A 114 -29.33 -10.64 -7.94
C CYS A 114 -30.54 -10.58 -6.98
N VAL A 115 -30.90 -9.40 -6.45
CA VAL A 115 -32.07 -9.25 -5.58
C VAL A 115 -33.39 -9.44 -6.35
N LYS A 116 -33.46 -8.95 -7.59
CA LYS A 116 -34.64 -9.16 -8.46
C LYS A 116 -34.85 -10.63 -8.77
N ASP A 117 -33.79 -11.37 -9.06
CA ASP A 117 -33.86 -12.81 -9.33
C ASP A 117 -34.35 -13.59 -8.09
N TYR A 118 -33.79 -13.30 -6.92
CA TYR A 118 -34.22 -13.94 -5.66
C TYR A 118 -35.67 -13.62 -5.28
N THR A 119 -36.13 -12.41 -5.59
CA THR A 119 -37.52 -12.00 -5.32
C THR A 119 -38.47 -12.65 -6.33
N ARG A 120 -38.07 -12.78 -7.59
CA ARG A 120 -38.84 -13.48 -8.63
C ARG A 120 -39.03 -14.95 -8.29
N GLU A 121 -37.97 -15.64 -7.85
CA GLU A 121 -38.03 -17.05 -7.43
C GLU A 121 -38.91 -17.27 -6.19
N ARG A 122 -38.84 -16.37 -5.20
CA ARG A 122 -39.74 -16.42 -4.02
C ARG A 122 -41.20 -16.16 -4.34
N ASN A 123 -41.48 -15.30 -5.32
CA ASN A 123 -42.87 -15.02 -5.69
C ASN A 123 -43.46 -16.19 -6.50
N TYR A 124 -42.66 -16.80 -7.39
CA TYR A 124 -43.07 -18.01 -8.13
C TYR A 124 -43.42 -19.19 -7.20
N SER A 125 -42.67 -19.36 -6.12
CA SER A 125 -42.91 -20.41 -5.12
C SER A 125 -44.07 -20.13 -4.16
N LYS A 126 -44.52 -18.87 -4.03
CA LYS A 126 -45.71 -18.51 -3.25
C LYS A 126 -47.01 -18.62 -4.04
N GLU A 127 -46.97 -18.39 -5.35
CA GLU A 127 -48.16 -18.48 -6.21
C GLU A 127 -48.52 -19.93 -6.61
N THR A 128 -47.61 -20.89 -6.43
CA THR A 128 -47.81 -22.31 -6.78
C THR A 128 -48.31 -23.19 -5.61
N LEU A 129 -48.53 -22.63 -4.42
CA LEU A 129 -49.15 -23.38 -3.32
C LEU A 129 -50.68 -23.38 -3.47
N PRO A 130 -51.33 -24.56 -3.57
CA PRO A 130 -52.78 -24.62 -3.77
C PRO A 130 -53.49 -24.02 -2.55
N ARG A 131 -54.36 -23.03 -2.80
CA ARG A 131 -55.27 -22.50 -1.78
C ARG A 131 -56.18 -23.65 -1.36
N ARG A 132 -56.04 -24.12 -0.12
CA ARG A 132 -57.02 -25.05 0.48
C ARG A 132 -58.36 -24.32 0.52
N LEU A 133 -59.30 -24.78 -0.29
CA LEU A 133 -60.71 -24.40 -0.19
C LEU A 133 -61.24 -24.97 1.13
N GLY A 134 -61.80 -24.08 1.96
CA GLY A 134 -62.54 -24.45 3.17
C GLY A 134 -63.94 -24.96 2.85
#